data_AF-A0A924S4G5-F1
#
_entry.id   AF-A0A924S4G5-F1
#
_cell.length_a   1.000
_cell.length_b   1.000
_cell.length_c   1.000
_cell.angle_alpha   90.00
_cell.angle_beta   90.00
_cell.angle_gamma   90.00
#
_symmetry.space_group_name_H-M   'P 1'
#
loop_
_entity.id
_entity.type
_entity.pdbx_description
1 polymer ?
#
loop_
_entity_poly.entity_id
_entity_poly.type
_entity_poly.pdbx_seq_one_letter_code
_entity_poly.pdbx_strand_id
1 'polypeptide(L)'
;MFNRLLDHLEEWLIAFLMGAATLLIFVAVVHRYAAGWHYPPALGFIQDFLLKINLSWAQELCIYMFIWMAKFGAAYGVRHGTHVGVDVQVRALPPAKARWLTLFGLFGGIVFTAVIGTMGAVLVWDDGMHFA
;
A
#
# COMPACT_ATOMS: atom_id res chain seq x y z
N MET A 1 -19.22 16.59 -13.22
CA MET A 1 -19.50 15.14 -13.43
C MET A 1 -18.23 14.32 -13.27
N PHE A 2 -17.12 14.73 -13.90
CA PHE A 2 -15.80 14.10 -13.80
C PHE A 2 -15.29 13.90 -12.37
N ASN A 3 -15.34 14.92 -11.50
CA ASN A 3 -14.86 14.77 -10.11
C ASN A 3 -15.61 13.68 -9.34
N ARG A 4 -16.95 13.64 -9.44
CA ARG A 4 -17.75 12.58 -8.80
C ARG A 4 -17.39 11.19 -9.30
N LEU A 5 -17.13 11.03 -10.60
CA LEU A 5 -16.68 9.74 -11.15
C LEU A 5 -15.31 9.35 -10.56
N LEU A 6 -14.39 10.31 -10.49
CA LEU A 6 -13.06 10.10 -9.95
C LEU A 6 -13.10 9.70 -8.46
N ASP A 7 -13.97 10.35 -7.67
CA ASP A 7 -14.13 10.04 -6.25
C ASP A 7 -14.58 8.58 -6.04
N HIS A 8 -15.56 8.10 -6.82
CA HIS A 8 -16.03 6.71 -6.74
C HIS A 8 -14.97 5.72 -7.22
N LEU A 9 -14.21 6.07 -8.27
CA LEU A 9 -13.12 5.22 -8.75
C LEU A 9 -12.00 5.11 -7.71
N GLU A 10 -11.61 6.21 -7.07
CA GLU A 10 -10.61 6.22 -6.00
C GLU A 10 -11.08 5.36 -4.80
N GLU A 11 -12.33 5.52 -4.38
CA GLU A 11 -12.90 4.74 -3.27
C GLU A 11 -13.00 3.24 -3.59
N TRP A 12 -13.48 2.89 -4.78
CA TRP A 12 -13.52 1.48 -5.23
C TRP A 12 -12.13 0.88 -5.34
N LEU A 13 -11.15 1.64 -5.84
CA LEU A 13 -9.77 1.19 -5.94
C LEU A 13 -9.17 0.93 -4.55
N ILE A 14 -9.35 1.85 -3.60
CA ILE A 14 -8.86 1.70 -2.22
C ILE A 14 -9.50 0.47 -1.56
N ALA A 15 -10.83 0.34 -1.64
CA ALA A 15 -11.56 -0.78 -1.08
C ALA A 15 -11.14 -2.12 -1.72
N PHE A 16 -10.98 -2.14 -3.04
CA PHE A 16 -10.51 -3.31 -3.79
C PHE A 16 -9.10 -3.72 -3.35
N LEU A 17 -8.15 -2.78 -3.35
CA LEU A 17 -6.76 -3.07 -2.97
C LEU A 17 -6.68 -3.58 -1.53
N MET A 18 -7.42 -2.97 -0.59
CA MET A 18 -7.42 -3.39 0.81
C MET A 18 -8.05 -4.79 0.99
N GLY A 19 -9.21 -5.03 0.38
CA GLY A 19 -9.89 -6.33 0.45
C GLY A 19 -9.09 -7.45 -0.21
N ALA A 20 -8.57 -7.18 -1.42
CA ALA A 20 -7.78 -8.15 -2.16
C ALA A 20 -6.43 -8.43 -1.46
N ALA A 21 -5.74 -7.43 -0.88
CA ALA A 21 -4.50 -7.66 -0.14
C ALA A 21 -4.72 -8.52 1.10
N THR A 22 -5.83 -8.27 1.82
CA THR A 22 -6.22 -9.06 3.00
C THR A 22 -6.49 -10.52 2.63
N LEU A 23 -7.30 -10.76 1.59
CA LEU A 23 -7.61 -12.11 1.11
C LEU A 23 -6.37 -12.83 0.59
N LEU A 24 -5.52 -12.11 -0.14
CA LEU A 24 -4.30 -12.66 -0.72
C LEU A 24 -3.32 -13.15 0.35
N ILE A 25 -3.07 -12.34 1.39
CA ILE A 25 -2.21 -12.77 2.49
C ILE A 25 -2.87 -13.83 3.36
N PHE A 26 -4.18 -13.76 3.56
CA PHE A 26 -4.89 -14.84 4.24
C PHE A 26 -4.67 -16.18 3.54
N VAL A 27 -4.85 -16.24 2.22
CA VAL A 27 -4.61 -17.45 1.42
C VAL A 27 -3.15 -17.88 1.50
N ALA A 28 -2.20 -16.95 1.38
CA ALA A 28 -0.77 -17.26 1.45
C ALA A 28 -0.35 -17.83 2.80
N VAL A 29 -0.88 -17.28 3.91
CA VAL A 29 -0.60 -17.74 5.27
C VAL A 29 -1.23 -19.11 5.52
N VAL A 30 -2.49 -19.31 5.11
CA VAL A 30 -3.17 -20.62 5.21
C VAL A 30 -2.41 -21.68 4.42
N HIS A 31 -2.04 -21.39 3.17
CA HIS A 31 -1.25 -22.30 2.34
C HIS A 31 0.09 -22.64 2.99
N ARG A 32 0.82 -21.65 3.52
CA ARG A 32 2.10 -21.87 4.20
C ARG A 32 1.98 -22.84 5.37
N TYR A 33 0.99 -22.65 6.25
CA TYR A 33 0.80 -23.52 7.40
C TYR A 33 0.24 -24.89 7.01
N ALA A 34 -0.65 -24.95 6.01
CA ALA A 34 -1.21 -26.21 5.52
C ALA A 34 -0.17 -27.06 4.79
N ALA A 35 0.75 -26.46 4.02
CA ALA A 35 1.85 -27.17 3.36
C ALA A 35 2.90 -27.72 4.35
N GLY A 36 3.03 -27.09 5.52
CA GLY A 36 3.88 -27.56 6.62
C GLY A 36 3.26 -28.67 7.48
N TRP A 37 1.98 -29.00 7.27
CA TRP A 37 1.24 -29.95 8.09
C TRP A 37 1.38 -31.38 7.54
N HIS A 38 2.17 -32.22 8.22
CA HIS A 38 2.50 -33.58 7.78
C HIS A 38 1.65 -34.70 8.42
N TYR A 39 0.89 -34.42 9.49
CA TYR A 39 0.21 -35.45 10.27
C TYR A 39 -1.31 -35.23 10.35
N PRO A 40 -2.19 -36.17 9.95
CA PRO A 40 -1.95 -37.61 9.83
C PRO A 40 -1.57 -38.08 8.41
N PRO A 41 -0.85 -39.22 8.28
CA PRO A 41 -0.34 -39.74 7.00
C PRO A 41 -1.42 -40.01 5.93
N ALA A 42 -2.65 -40.31 6.36
CA ALA A 42 -3.78 -40.54 5.47
C ALA A 42 -4.18 -39.30 4.63
N LEU A 43 -3.77 -38.09 5.06
CA LEU A 43 -3.99 -36.83 4.33
C LEU A 43 -2.77 -36.35 3.55
N GLY A 44 -1.72 -37.18 3.38
CA GLY A 44 -0.48 -36.79 2.69
C GLY A 44 -0.68 -36.24 1.28
N PHE A 45 -1.70 -36.73 0.56
CA PHE A 45 -2.04 -36.25 -0.79
C PHE A 45 -2.41 -34.75 -0.83
N ILE A 46 -2.94 -34.19 0.26
CA ILE A 46 -3.24 -32.75 0.35
C ILE A 46 -1.94 -31.96 0.46
N GLN A 47 -0.99 -32.42 1.27
CA GLN A 47 0.32 -31.79 1.40
C GLN A 47 1.08 -31.81 0.06
N ASP A 48 1.10 -32.95 -0.63
CA ASP A 48 1.74 -33.11 -1.94
C ASP A 48 1.13 -32.19 -3.01
N PHE A 49 -0.19 -31.96 -2.95
CA PHE A 49 -0.87 -31.01 -3.82
C PHE A 49 -0.49 -29.57 -3.48
N LEU A 50 -0.51 -29.20 -2.21
CA LEU A 50 -0.19 -27.84 -1.76
C LEU A 50 1.25 -27.44 -2.09
N LEU A 51 2.21 -28.37 -1.98
CA LEU A 51 3.62 -28.13 -2.32
C LEU A 51 3.84 -27.81 -3.81
N LYS A 52 2.90 -28.16 -4.70
CA LYS A 52 2.96 -27.79 -6.13
C LYS A 52 2.53 -26.34 -6.38
N ILE A 53 1.83 -25.71 -5.43
CA ILE A 53 1.37 -24.33 -5.54
C ILE A 53 2.47 -23.40 -5.03
N ASN A 54 2.93 -22.48 -5.90
CA ASN A 54 3.90 -21.44 -5.52
C ASN A 54 3.18 -20.12 -5.17
N LEU A 55 3.31 -19.69 -3.91
CA LEU A 55 2.81 -18.41 -3.40
C LEU A 55 3.93 -17.50 -2.89
N SER A 56 5.18 -17.68 -3.31
CA SER A 56 6.30 -16.85 -2.81
C SER A 56 6.17 -15.38 -3.21
N TRP A 57 5.46 -15.10 -4.29
CA TRP A 57 5.17 -13.75 -4.78
C TRP A 57 4.08 -13.02 -3.98
N ALA A 58 3.28 -13.75 -3.18
CA ALA A 58 2.10 -13.17 -2.53
C ALA A 58 2.49 -12.07 -1.52
N GLN A 59 3.59 -12.24 -0.80
CA GLN A 59 4.06 -11.22 0.15
C GLN A 59 4.41 -9.92 -0.56
N GLU A 60 5.17 -9.99 -1.65
CA GLU A 60 5.58 -8.81 -2.42
C GLU A 60 4.39 -8.13 -3.08
N LEU A 61 3.46 -8.89 -3.68
CA LEU A 61 2.27 -8.30 -4.28
C LEU A 61 1.42 -7.59 -3.22
N CYS A 62 1.26 -8.18 -2.03
CA CYS A 62 0.54 -7.54 -0.94
C CYS A 62 1.18 -6.20 -0.53
N ILE A 63 2.51 -6.15 -0.39
CA ILE A 63 3.24 -4.92 -0.10
C ILE A 63 2.94 -3.86 -1.17
N TYR A 64 3.00 -4.23 -2.46
CA TYR A 64 2.69 -3.29 -3.54
C TYR A 64 1.23 -2.80 -3.49
N MET A 65 0.28 -3.68 -3.20
CA MET A 65 -1.13 -3.31 -3.05
C MET A 65 -1.34 -2.33 -1.89
N PHE A 66 -0.69 -2.55 -0.75
CA PHE A 66 -0.74 -1.62 0.39
C PHE A 66 -0.07 -0.27 0.08
N ILE A 67 1.04 -0.27 -0.65
CA ILE A 67 1.70 0.97 -1.08
C ILE A 67 0.74 1.80 -1.96
N TRP A 68 0.10 1.17 -2.95
CA TRP A 68 -0.84 1.85 -3.83
C TRP A 68 -2.10 2.31 -3.09
N MET A 69 -2.65 1.47 -2.23
CA MET A 69 -3.78 1.83 -1.38
C MET A 69 -3.45 3.04 -0.51
N ALA A 70 -2.28 3.08 0.12
CA ALA A 70 -1.83 4.21 0.94
C ALA A 70 -1.66 5.50 0.12
N LYS A 71 -1.10 5.42 -1.10
CA LYS A 71 -0.92 6.59 -1.98
C LYS A 71 -2.26 7.17 -2.44
N PHE A 72 -3.16 6.33 -2.95
CA PHE A 72 -4.49 6.78 -3.39
C PHE A 72 -5.34 7.22 -2.20
N GLY A 73 -5.26 6.52 -1.06
CA GLY A 73 -5.93 6.89 0.19
C GLY A 73 -5.49 8.26 0.70
N ALA A 74 -4.20 8.58 0.63
CA ALA A 74 -3.69 9.90 1.00
C ALA A 74 -4.21 10.99 0.05
N ALA A 75 -4.22 10.75 -1.27
CA ALA A 75 -4.75 11.70 -2.25
C ALA A 75 -6.25 11.96 -2.05
N TYR A 76 -7.04 10.90 -1.86
CA TYR A 76 -8.47 10.98 -1.56
C TYR A 76 -8.73 11.73 -0.25
N GLY A 77 -7.94 11.44 0.79
CA GLY A 77 -8.05 12.06 2.11
C GLY A 77 -7.75 13.56 2.12
N VAL A 78 -6.77 14.02 1.32
CA VAL A 78 -6.47 15.45 1.15
C VAL A 78 -7.62 16.16 0.43
N ARG A 79 -8.22 15.55 -0.60
CA ARG A 79 -9.34 16.16 -1.36
C ARG A 79 -10.61 16.31 -0.53
N HIS A 80 -10.89 15.35 0.34
CA HIS A 80 -12.08 15.33 1.18
C HIS A 80 -11.88 16.03 2.54
N GLY A 81 -10.68 16.54 2.81
CA GLY A 81 -10.38 17.23 4.08
C GLY A 81 -10.45 16.31 5.29
N THR A 82 -10.17 15.01 5.12
CA THR A 82 -10.24 14.00 6.19
C THR A 82 -9.03 14.06 7.13
N HIS A 83 -8.02 14.87 6.82
CA HIS A 83 -6.90 15.21 7.72
C HIS A 83 -7.32 16.19 8.85
N VAL A 84 -8.52 15.99 9.39
CA VAL A 84 -9.20 16.87 10.36
C VAL A 84 -8.29 17.24 11.55
N GLY A 85 -7.45 16.31 12.03
CA GLY A 85 -6.51 16.57 13.12
C GLY A 85 -5.50 17.68 12.80
N VAL A 86 -4.82 17.61 11.66
CA VAL A 86 -3.87 18.63 11.21
C VAL A 86 -4.60 19.93 10.90
N ASP A 87 -5.79 19.83 10.31
CA ASP A 87 -6.59 21.01 9.93
C ASP A 87 -7.05 21.81 11.16
N VAL A 88 -7.43 21.15 12.27
CA VAL A 88 -7.79 21.81 13.52
C VAL A 88 -6.59 22.57 14.10
N GLN A 89 -5.40 21.97 14.10
CA GLN A 89 -4.19 22.61 14.60
C GLN A 89 -3.78 23.82 13.75
N VAL A 90 -3.86 23.70 12.41
CA VAL A 90 -3.58 24.81 11.49
C VAL A 90 -4.60 25.94 11.68
N ARG A 91 -5.88 25.63 11.85
CA ARG A 91 -6.95 26.62 12.07
C ARG A 91 -6.89 27.31 13.43
N ALA A 92 -6.29 26.68 14.45
CA ALA A 92 -6.11 27.27 15.78
C ALA A 92 -4.95 28.30 15.84
N LEU A 93 -4.12 28.38 14.79
CA LEU A 93 -2.97 29.27 14.74
C LEU A 93 -3.30 30.64 14.10
N PRO A 94 -2.56 31.72 14.47
CA PRO A 94 -2.61 32.98 13.74
C PRO A 94 -2.27 32.77 12.24
N PRO A 95 -2.86 33.56 11.31
CA PRO A 95 -2.75 33.33 9.87
C PRO A 95 -1.31 33.20 9.35
N ALA A 96 -0.37 33.97 9.92
CA ALA A 96 1.04 33.92 9.54
C ALA A 96 1.71 32.58 9.90
N LYS A 97 1.40 32.01 11.09
CA LYS A 97 1.96 30.73 11.55
C LYS A 97 1.31 29.56 10.83
N ALA A 98 -0.01 29.62 10.60
CA ALA A 98 -0.75 28.63 9.84
C ALA A 98 -0.17 28.46 8.42
N ARG A 99 0.07 29.58 7.71
CA ARG A 99 0.70 29.56 6.37
C ARG A 99 2.06 28.88 6.39
N TRP A 100 2.89 29.21 7.39
CA TRP A 100 4.24 28.63 7.48
C TRP A 100 4.18 27.12 7.73
N LEU A 101 3.28 26.66 8.61
CA LEU A 101 3.09 25.24 8.89
C LEU A 101 2.60 24.46 7.67
N THR A 102 1.66 25.02 6.89
CA THR A 102 1.22 24.41 5.62
C THR A 102 2.35 24.31 4.61
N LEU A 103 3.15 25.37 4.44
CA LEU A 103 4.30 25.37 3.53
C LEU A 103 5.36 24.36 3.95
N PHE A 104 5.63 24.25 5.26
CA PHE A 104 6.53 23.25 5.82
C PHE A 104 6.05 21.83 5.54
N GLY A 105 4.76 21.54 5.76
CA GLY A 105 4.17 20.24 5.44
C GLY A 105 4.25 19.90 3.95
N LEU A 106 3.97 20.87 3.07
CA LEU A 106 4.06 20.69 1.63
C LEU A 106 5.50 20.42 1.18
N PHE A 107 6.47 21.15 1.74
CA PHE A 107 7.89 20.91 1.51
C PHE A 107 8.30 19.52 2.00
N GLY A 108 7.85 19.11 3.18
CA GLY A 108 8.08 17.75 3.69
C GLY A 108 7.56 16.66 2.77
N GLY A 109 6.37 16.85 2.17
CA GLY A 109 5.82 15.94 1.16
C GLY A 109 6.67 15.86 -0.12
N ILE A 110 7.19 17.00 -0.59
CA ILE A 110 8.10 17.06 -1.75
C ILE A 110 9.39 16.30 -1.44
N VAL A 111 10.01 16.57 -0.28
CA VAL A 111 11.24 15.89 0.14
C VAL A 111 11.02 14.38 0.27
N PHE A 112 9.94 13.97 0.93
CA PHE A 112 9.59 12.55 1.08
C PHE A 112 9.44 11.87 -0.29
N THR A 113 8.72 12.50 -1.22
CA THR A 113 8.50 11.96 -2.57
C THR A 113 9.81 11.86 -3.35
N ALA A 114 10.69 12.86 -3.24
CA ALA A 114 12.01 12.84 -3.87
C ALA A 114 12.91 11.73 -3.30
N VAL A 115 12.94 11.55 -1.97
CA VAL A 115 13.74 10.51 -1.32
C VAL A 115 13.25 9.11 -1.72
N ILE A 116 11.96 8.82 -1.60
CA ILE A 116 11.44 7.50 -1.97
C ILE A 116 11.55 7.24 -3.47
N GLY A 117 11.32 8.27 -4.30
CA GLY A 117 11.49 8.18 -5.75
C GLY A 117 12.93 7.88 -6.17
N THR A 118 13.90 8.53 -5.54
CA THR A 118 15.34 8.28 -5.81
C THR A 118 15.77 6.91 -5.32
N MET A 119 15.38 6.49 -4.11
CA MET A 119 15.67 5.14 -3.61
C MET A 119 15.09 4.06 -4.52
N GLY A 120 13.84 4.23 -4.98
CA GLY A 120 13.23 3.29 -5.92
C GLY A 120 13.92 3.28 -7.28
N ALA A 121 14.31 4.44 -7.81
CA ALA A 121 15.04 4.53 -9.07
C ALA A 121 16.42 3.85 -9.00
N VAL A 122 17.16 4.05 -7.90
CA VAL A 122 18.45 3.39 -7.65
C VAL A 122 18.26 1.89 -7.54
N LEU A 123 17.26 1.41 -6.79
CA LEU A 123 16.96 -0.02 -6.67
C LEU A 123 16.70 -0.66 -8.05
N VAL A 124 15.87 -0.02 -8.89
CA VAL A 124 15.58 -0.53 -10.24
C VAL A 124 16.81 -0.49 -11.15
N TRP A 125 17.65 0.52 -11.00
CA TRP A 125 18.90 0.64 -11.75
C TRP A 125 19.86 -0.49 -11.37
N ASP A 126 20.10 -0.68 -10.07
CA ASP A 126 21.08 -1.63 -9.53
C ASP A 126 20.63 -3.09 -9.71
N ASP A 127 19.35 -3.41 -9.50
CA ASP A 127 18.86 -4.79 -9.55
C ASP A 127 18.47 -5.26 -10.95
N GLY A 128 18.19 -4.34 -11.87
CA GLY A 128 17.59 -4.65 -13.17
C GLY A 128 18.33 -4.05 -14.36
N MET A 129 18.31 -2.71 -14.47
CA MET A 129 18.74 -2.05 -15.71
C MET A 129 20.26 -2.08 -15.94
N HIS A 130 21.08 -2.19 -14.89
CA HIS A 130 22.53 -2.27 -15.02
C HIS A 130 23.01 -3.62 -15.59
N PHE A 131 22.17 -4.67 -15.54
CA PHE A 131 22.49 -6.02 -16.01
C PHE A 131 21.73 -6.45 -17.27
N ALA A 132 20.90 -5.55 -17.84
CA ALA A 132 20.06 -5.80 -19.02
C ALA A 132 20.74 -5.41 -20.35
#